data_AF-A0A1H8JL22-F1
#
_entry.id   AF-A0A1H8JL22-F1
#
_cell.length_a   1.000
_cell.length_b   1.000
_cell.length_c   1.000
_cell.angle_alpha   90.00
_cell.angle_beta   90.00
_cell.angle_gamma   90.00
#
_symmetry.space_group_name_H-M   'P 1'
#
loop_
_entity.id
_entity.type
_entity.pdbx_description
1 polymer ?
#
loop_
_entity_poly.entity_id
_entity_poly.type
_entity_poly.pdbx_seq_one_letter_code
_entity_poly.pdbx_strand_id
1 'polypeptide(L)'
;MLNVNPASDRLYRVMQALLAAYAQKRVAPSAPPRGVVEEQDALDAVVNLAATLDRNLQDGTLPENDAAHMAALLMLVRDYVRPLPEARVERGGQQVDGVTADLREFVDALRTTRGSSGMRG
;
A
#
# COMPACT_ATOMS: atom_id res chain seq x y z
N MET A 1 11.21 27.95 -6.17
CA MET A 1 10.32 27.65 -5.03
C MET A 1 9.21 26.74 -5.55
N LEU A 2 9.17 25.48 -5.14
CA LEU A 2 8.05 24.58 -5.46
C LEU A 2 6.83 25.11 -4.73
N ASN A 3 5.82 25.54 -5.49
CA ASN A 3 4.54 26.00 -4.96
C ASN A 3 3.77 24.79 -4.45
N VAL A 4 4.04 24.38 -3.20
CA VAL A 4 3.36 23.21 -2.61
C VAL A 4 1.91 23.59 -2.40
N ASN A 5 1.00 22.84 -3.03
CA ASN A 5 -0.43 23.07 -2.92
C ASN A 5 -0.85 22.98 -1.43
N PRO A 6 -1.51 24.01 -0.85
CA PRO A 6 -1.87 24.02 0.56
C PRO A 6 -2.81 22.87 0.96
N ALA A 7 -3.54 22.27 0.00
CA ALA A 7 -4.30 21.05 0.24
C ALA A 7 -3.38 19.83 0.47
N SER A 8 -2.35 19.67 -0.36
CA SER A 8 -1.36 18.58 -0.24
C SER A 8 -0.62 18.64 1.09
N ASP A 9 -0.23 19.82 1.56
CA ASP A 9 0.41 20.00 2.86
C ASP A 9 -0.48 19.55 4.03
N ARG A 10 -1.78 19.87 3.98
CA ARG A 10 -2.72 19.44 5.02
C ARG A 10 -2.90 17.93 5.02
N LEU A 11 -3.03 17.31 3.85
CA LEU A 11 -3.13 15.85 3.74
C LEU A 11 -1.85 15.15 4.21
N TYR A 12 -0.68 15.72 3.92
CA TYR A 12 0.60 15.22 4.40
C TYR A 12 0.70 15.25 5.94
N ARG A 13 0.23 16.33 6.58
CA ARG A 13 0.16 16.39 8.06
C ARG A 13 -0.78 15.35 8.65
N VAL A 14 -1.92 15.10 8.01
CA VAL A 14 -2.84 14.02 8.43
C VAL A 14 -2.13 12.66 8.33
N MET A 15 -1.42 12.39 7.23
CA MET A 15 -0.61 11.18 7.08
C MET A 15 0.44 11.06 8.20
N GLN A 16 1.16 12.13 8.53
CA GLN A 16 2.13 12.13 9.63
C GLN A 16 1.49 11.78 10.97
N ALA A 17 0.29 12.29 11.25
CA ALA A 17 -0.45 11.95 12.46
C ALA A 17 -0.84 10.47 12.50
N LEU A 18 -1.25 9.88 11.36
CA LEU A 18 -1.54 8.45 11.25
C LEU A 18 -0.29 7.59 11.49
N LEU A 19 0.85 7.98 10.92
CA LEU A 19 2.13 7.31 11.14
C LEU A 19 2.56 7.38 12.61
N ALA A 20 2.39 8.54 13.25
CA ALA A 20 2.68 8.71 14.67
C ALA A 20 1.78 7.82 15.55
N ALA A 21 0.49 7.72 15.23
CA ALA A 21 -0.44 6.82 15.92
C ALA A 21 -0.03 5.35 15.75
N TYR A 22 0.32 4.94 14.53
CA TYR A 22 0.81 3.58 14.23
C TYR A 22 2.10 3.26 14.99
N ALA A 23 3.09 4.16 14.98
CA ALA A 23 4.35 3.99 15.70
C ALA A 23 4.14 3.86 17.22
N GLN A 24 3.15 4.56 17.77
CA GLN A 24 2.76 4.50 19.19
C GLN A 24 1.82 3.33 19.50
N LYS A 25 1.52 2.45 18.52
CA LYS A 25 0.57 1.34 18.64
C LYS A 25 -0.83 1.76 19.11
N ARG A 26 -1.22 2.99 18.77
CA ARG A 26 -2.56 3.52 19.05
C ARG A 26 -3.49 3.19 17.89
N VAL A 27 -4.77 3.05 18.19
CA VAL A 27 -5.80 3.00 17.16
C VAL A 27 -5.72 4.29 16.35
N ALA A 28 -5.56 4.15 15.03
CA ALA A 28 -5.53 5.30 14.14
C ALA A 28 -6.86 6.06 14.25
N PRO A 29 -6.83 7.41 14.35
CA PRO A 29 -8.04 8.20 14.32
C PRO A 29 -8.87 7.87 13.08
N SER A 30 -10.11 7.44 13.28
CA SER A 30 -11.06 7.20 12.20
C SER A 30 -12.15 8.27 12.23
N ALA A 31 -12.53 8.76 11.05
CA ALA A 31 -13.61 9.72 10.86
C ALA A 31 -14.66 9.11 9.92
N PRO A 32 -15.92 9.58 9.97
CA PRO A 32 -16.93 9.16 9.01
C PRO A 32 -16.48 9.39 7.57
N PRO A 33 -16.91 8.54 6.62
CA PRO A 33 -16.65 8.75 5.19
C PRO A 33 -17.08 10.16 4.76
N ARG A 34 -16.22 10.86 4.01
CA ARG A 34 -16.49 12.23 3.54
C ARG A 34 -17.33 12.28 2.26
N GLY A 35 -17.42 11.16 1.52
CA GLY A 35 -18.14 11.09 0.24
C GLY A 35 -17.54 11.93 -0.89
N VAL A 36 -16.23 12.25 -0.81
CA VAL A 36 -15.52 13.10 -1.79
C VAL A 36 -14.69 12.29 -2.78
N VAL A 37 -14.19 11.12 -2.37
CA VAL A 37 -13.34 10.26 -3.19
C VAL A 37 -14.19 9.10 -3.69
N GLU A 38 -14.24 8.92 -5.01
CA GLU A 38 -14.90 7.79 -5.66
C GLU A 38 -13.94 6.61 -5.86
N GLU A 39 -14.47 5.45 -6.21
CA GLU A 39 -13.65 4.25 -6.47
C GLU A 39 -12.61 4.50 -7.56
N GLN A 40 -12.98 5.19 -8.65
CA GLN A 40 -12.05 5.49 -9.74
C GLN A 40 -10.93 6.44 -9.30
N ASP A 41 -11.23 7.45 -8.48
CA ASP A 41 -10.21 8.35 -7.93
C ASP A 41 -9.17 7.59 -7.11
N ALA A 42 -9.62 6.60 -6.32
CA ALA A 42 -8.73 5.74 -5.53
C ALA A 42 -7.86 4.85 -6.43
N LEU A 43 -8.43 4.27 -7.50
CA LEU A 43 -7.67 3.48 -8.47
C LEU A 43 -6.64 4.32 -9.22
N ASP A 44 -7.01 5.52 -9.66
CA ASP A 44 -6.11 6.45 -10.34
C ASP A 44 -4.98 6.91 -9.40
N ALA A 45 -5.26 7.11 -8.11
CA ALA A 45 -4.24 7.41 -7.12
C ALA A 45 -3.23 6.26 -6.95
N VAL A 46 -3.70 5.00 -6.91
CA VAL A 46 -2.83 3.82 -6.85
C VAL A 46 -1.92 3.75 -8.09
N VAL A 47 -2.47 3.96 -9.29
CA VAL A 47 -1.70 3.93 -10.54
C VAL A 47 -0.64 5.04 -10.56
N ASN A 48 -1.00 6.27 -10.15
CA ASN A 48 -0.05 7.38 -10.08
C ASN A 48 1.09 7.13 -9.09
N LEU A 49 0.80 6.51 -7.94
CA LEU A 49 1.83 6.10 -6.99
C LEU A 49 2.72 5.00 -7.57
N ALA A 50 2.15 3.98 -8.22
CA ALA A 50 2.93 2.92 -8.86
C ALA A 50 3.85 3.48 -9.96
N ALA A 51 3.37 4.40 -10.80
CA ALA A 51 4.18 5.08 -11.81
C ALA A 51 5.31 5.92 -11.19
N THR A 52 5.08 6.50 -10.01
CA THR A 52 6.11 7.22 -9.27
C THR A 52 7.17 6.27 -8.74
N LEU A 53 6.79 5.11 -8.18
CA LEU A 53 7.75 4.09 -7.73
C LEU A 53 8.59 3.55 -8.88
N ASP A 54 7.95 3.18 -9.99
CA ASP A 54 8.62 2.67 -11.20
C ASP A 54 9.67 3.65 -11.72
N ARG A 55 9.33 4.95 -11.79
CA ARG A 55 10.28 5.99 -12.17
C ARG A 55 11.47 6.06 -11.21
N ASN A 56 11.23 6.11 -9.90
CA ASN A 56 12.33 6.21 -8.92
C ASN A 56 13.23 4.97 -8.91
N LEU A 57 12.68 3.78 -9.19
CA LEU A 57 13.42 2.54 -9.38
C LEU A 57 14.29 2.61 -10.64
N GLN A 58 13.72 3.02 -11.78
CA GLN A 58 14.45 3.18 -13.05
C GLN A 58 15.56 4.22 -12.94
N ASP A 59 15.33 5.30 -12.20
CA ASP A 59 16.32 6.36 -11.93
C ASP A 59 17.39 5.91 -10.91
N GLY A 60 17.28 4.70 -10.34
CA GLY A 60 18.23 4.14 -9.37
C GLY A 60 18.20 4.82 -7.99
N THR A 61 17.19 5.64 -7.74
CA THR A 61 17.01 6.38 -6.47
C THR A 61 16.30 5.57 -5.39
N LEU A 62 15.65 4.47 -5.79
CA LEU A 62 14.96 3.53 -4.91
C LEU A 62 15.55 2.13 -5.11
N PRO A 63 16.05 1.46 -4.04
CA PRO A 63 16.51 0.07 -4.13
C PRO A 63 15.38 -0.87 -4.59
N GLU A 64 15.74 -1.88 -5.39
CA GLU A 64 14.79 -2.83 -5.98
C GLU A 64 13.92 -3.54 -4.92
N ASN A 65 14.53 -3.98 -3.82
CA ASN A 65 13.81 -4.63 -2.73
C ASN A 65 12.77 -3.71 -2.07
N ASP A 66 13.11 -2.43 -1.88
CA ASP A 66 12.18 -1.45 -1.28
C ASP A 66 11.05 -1.14 -2.26
N ALA A 67 11.37 -0.98 -3.56
CA ALA A 67 10.37 -0.80 -4.61
C ALA A 67 9.39 -1.97 -4.68
N ALA A 68 9.89 -3.21 -4.64
CA ALA A 68 9.06 -4.41 -4.67
C ALA A 68 8.15 -4.50 -3.43
N HIS A 69 8.67 -4.20 -2.24
CA HIS A 69 7.86 -4.16 -1.02
C HIS A 69 6.76 -3.09 -1.06
N MET A 70 7.10 -1.87 -1.52
CA MET A 70 6.13 -0.78 -1.68
C MET A 70 5.07 -1.10 -2.73
N ALA A 71 5.46 -1.73 -3.85
CA ALA A 71 4.53 -2.20 -4.87
C ALA A 71 3.55 -3.26 -4.31
N ALA A 72 4.04 -4.21 -3.53
CA ALA A 72 3.19 -5.21 -2.87
C ALA A 72 2.17 -4.57 -1.92
N LEU A 73 2.56 -3.55 -1.14
CA LEU A 73 1.64 -2.78 -0.29
C LEU A 73 0.58 -2.04 -1.13
N LEU A 74 0.95 -1.46 -2.27
CA LEU A 74 -0.01 -0.82 -3.18
C LEU A 74 -0.98 -1.83 -3.78
N MET A 75 -0.53 -3.05 -4.12
CA MET A 75 -1.40 -4.10 -4.66
C MET A 75 -2.42 -4.58 -3.63
N LEU A 76 -2.09 -4.62 -2.33
CA LEU A 76 -3.07 -4.86 -1.27
C LEU A 76 -4.16 -3.79 -1.23
N VAL A 77 -3.78 -2.51 -1.35
CA VAL A 77 -4.74 -1.40 -1.39
C VAL A 77 -5.61 -1.50 -2.64
N ARG A 78 -5.00 -1.79 -3.79
CA ARG A 78 -5.71 -1.99 -5.06
C ARG A 78 -6.75 -3.08 -4.90
N ASP A 79 -6.37 -4.27 -4.42
CA ASP A 79 -7.24 -5.43 -4.26
C ASP A 79 -8.43 -5.15 -3.33
N TYR A 80 -8.19 -4.42 -2.25
CA TYR A 80 -9.25 -3.99 -1.33
C TYR A 80 -10.26 -3.02 -1.97
N VAL A 81 -9.80 -2.10 -2.82
CA VAL A 81 -10.67 -1.15 -3.54
C VAL A 81 -11.41 -1.86 -4.68
N ARG A 82 -10.70 -2.66 -5.48
CA ARG A 82 -11.24 -3.48 -6.57
C ARG A 82 -10.38 -4.75 -6.68
N PRO A 83 -10.95 -5.96 -6.76
CA PRO A 83 -10.18 -7.21 -6.82
C PRO A 83 -9.22 -7.28 -8.02
N LEU A 84 -7.96 -7.66 -7.77
CA LEU A 84 -6.93 -7.79 -8.81
C LEU A 84 -7.32 -8.86 -9.85
N PRO A 85 -6.89 -8.70 -11.12
CA PRO A 85 -7.08 -9.74 -12.11
C PRO A 85 -6.27 -10.99 -11.73
N GLU A 86 -6.78 -12.17 -12.05
CA GLU A 86 -6.05 -13.42 -11.86
C GLU A 86 -4.75 -13.39 -12.67
N ALA A 87 -3.63 -13.70 -12.02
CA ALA A 87 -2.38 -14.03 -12.72
C ALA A 87 -2.20 -15.55 -12.65
N ARG A 88 -2.55 -16.22 -13.75
CA ARG A 88 -2.43 -17.67 -13.83
C ARG A 88 -0.96 -18.06 -13.90
N VAL A 89 -0.51 -18.79 -12.90
CA VAL A 89 0.83 -19.37 -12.86
C VAL A 89 0.74 -20.89 -13.03
N GLU A 90 1.68 -21.48 -13.75
CA GLU A 90 1.74 -22.93 -13.91
C GLU A 90 2.43 -23.56 -12.70
N ARG A 91 1.70 -24.41 -11.97
CA ARG A 91 2.22 -25.14 -10.82
C ARG A 91 1.87 -26.61 -10.97
N GLY A 92 2.88 -27.44 -11.27
CA GLY A 92 2.69 -28.88 -11.46
C GLY A 92 1.75 -29.26 -12.61
N GLY A 93 1.76 -28.50 -13.72
CA GLY A 93 0.92 -28.74 -14.89
C GLY A 93 -0.52 -28.24 -14.78
N GLN A 94 -0.89 -27.53 -13.70
CA GLN A 94 -2.17 -26.86 -13.54
C GLN A 94 -1.98 -25.34 -13.48
N GLN A 95 -2.88 -24.60 -14.14
CA GLN A 95 -2.98 -23.15 -13.95
C GLN A 95 -3.70 -22.85 -12.65
N VAL A 96 -3.01 -22.18 -11.74
CA VAL A 96 -3.56 -21.73 -10.45
C VAL A 96 -3.46 -20.21 -10.36
N ASP A 97 -4.36 -19.59 -9.61
CA ASP A 97 -4.28 -18.16 -9.31
C ASP A 97 -3.10 -17.88 -8.36
N GLY A 98 -2.02 -17.32 -8.91
CA GLY A 98 -0.84 -16.94 -8.14
C GLY A 98 -1.10 -15.72 -7.26
N VAL A 99 -1.97 -14.80 -7.70
CA VAL A 99 -2.21 -13.52 -7.01
C VAL A 99 -2.84 -13.75 -5.65
N THR A 100 -3.89 -14.59 -5.56
CA THR A 100 -4.52 -14.90 -4.27
C THR A 100 -3.54 -15.54 -3.28
N ALA A 101 -2.65 -16.41 -3.76
CA ALA A 101 -1.66 -17.04 -2.89
C ALA A 101 -0.64 -16.02 -2.36
N ASP A 102 -0.10 -15.18 -3.24
CA ASP A 102 0.90 -14.17 -2.91
C ASP A 102 0.33 -13.09 -1.97
N LEU A 103 -0.92 -12.63 -2.22
CA LEU A 103 -1.60 -11.69 -1.34
C LEU A 103 -1.78 -12.27 0.07
N ARG A 104 -2.18 -13.54 0.18
CA ARG A 104 -2.35 -14.20 1.48
C ARG A 104 -1.03 -14.28 2.24
N GLU A 105 0.03 -14.76 1.60
CA GLU A 105 1.35 -14.85 2.21
C GLU A 105 1.83 -13.49 2.71
N PHE A 106 1.71 -12.45 1.87
CA PHE A 106 2.15 -11.11 2.22
C PHE A 106 1.33 -10.48 3.36
N VAL A 107 0.00 -10.67 3.37
CA VAL A 107 -0.87 -10.21 4.47
C VAL A 107 -0.51 -10.89 5.79
N ASP A 108 -0.24 -12.19 5.78
CA ASP A 108 0.10 -12.93 6.98
C ASP A 108 1.48 -12.53 7.54
N ALA A 109 2.45 -12.22 6.67
CA ALA A 109 3.73 -11.65 7.06
C ALA A 109 3.58 -10.28 7.75
N LEU A 110 2.72 -9.39 7.21
CA LEU A 110 2.43 -8.08 7.81
C LEU A 110 1.74 -8.20 9.18
N ARG A 111 0.78 -9.13 9.30
CA ARG A 111 0.09 -9.40 10.57
C ARG A 111 1.04 -9.95 11.63
N THR A 112 1.94 -10.85 11.25
CA THR A 112 2.96 -11.41 12.14
C THR A 112 3.89 -10.32 12.65
N THR A 113 4.41 -9.47 11.75
CA THR A 113 5.28 -8.34 12.12
C THR A 113 4.61 -7.38 13.11
N ARG A 114 3.30 -7.11 12.91
CA ARG A 114 2.50 -6.31 13.85
C ARG A 114 2.33 -7.00 15.21
N GLY A 115 2.09 -8.31 15.22
CA GLY A 115 1.90 -9.11 16.44
C GLY A 115 3.18 -9.32 17.26
N SER A 116 4.30 -9.64 16.61
CA SER A 116 5.60 -9.88 17.25
C SER A 116 6.19 -8.62 17.90
N SER A 117 5.90 -7.45 17.35
CA SER A 117 6.25 -6.17 17.96
C SER A 117 5.56 -5.94 19.32
N GLY A 118 4.51 -6.72 19.65
CA GLY A 118 3.77 -6.66 20.93
C GLY A 118 4.34 -7.52 22.07
N MET A 119 5.36 -8.37 21.85
CA MET A 119 5.87 -9.32 22.86
C MET A 119 7.19 -8.90 23.55
N ARG A 120 7.67 -7.67 23.33
CA ARG A 120 8.79 -7.09 24.09
C ARG A 120 8.32 -5.80 24.75
N GLY A 121 7.76 -5.94 25.94
CA GLY A 121 7.44 -4.89 26.90
C GLY A 121 7.80 -5.39 28.29
#